data_AF-A0A1G2DVC3-F1
#
_entry.id   AF-A0A1G2DVC3-F1
#
_cell.length_a   1.000
_cell.length_b   1.000
_cell.length_c   1.000
_cell.angle_alpha   90.00
_cell.angle_beta   90.00
_cell.angle_gamma   90.00
#
_symmetry.space_group_name_H-M   'P 1'
#
loop_
_entity.id
_entity.type
_entity.pdbx_description
1 polymer ?
#
loop_
_entity_poly.entity_id
_entity_poly.type
_entity_poly.pdbx_seq_one_letter_code
_entity_poly.pdbx_strand_id
1 'polypeptide(L)'
;MVKIFLEKEEALKRYSQMINVRFPAITAFLLVALILRLFLNTPFPNVLFLLISLMAISTIIYDLFFRKIREPKTSQIINGYFGYMLFDLIILTMTIYILGGIIWIGFIFYGLYIYIGFLLFPRSYSIFYIFYCSFLYTLLVIIQYLEVFPEQIIFSLEERIPQNLSYVLATWTGSVVFILVLGYYGDVFYKILQGKIEELQKVKILLEEARMSLGIRVRARTRELWEERRGLEKKVQERTGELEEERKNLDKRISELEKFHKVAVGRELKMRELKRENKEFKEKISKKLLNK
;
A
#
# COMPACT_ATOMS: atom_id res chain seq x y z
N MET A 1 -4.61 10.53 -3.52
CA MET A 1 -3.60 11.42 -4.15
C MET A 1 -2.19 11.11 -3.62
N VAL A 2 -1.95 11.17 -2.30
CA VAL A 2 -0.63 10.87 -1.68
C VAL A 2 -0.11 9.45 -1.98
N LYS A 3 -0.96 8.41 -1.91
CA LYS A 3 -0.57 7.02 -2.21
C LYS A 3 -0.07 6.82 -3.65
N ILE A 4 -0.71 7.47 -4.62
CA ILE A 4 -0.35 7.38 -6.05
C ILE A 4 0.99 8.09 -6.31
N PHE A 5 1.25 9.19 -5.60
CA PHE A 5 2.50 9.93 -5.71
C PHE A 5 3.69 9.12 -5.14
N LEU A 6 3.52 8.51 -3.96
CA LEU A 6 4.51 7.63 -3.33
C LEU A 6 4.83 6.41 -4.20
N GLU A 7 3.81 5.75 -4.77
CA GLU A 7 4.01 4.60 -5.66
C GLU A 7 4.77 4.97 -6.94
N LYS A 8 4.56 6.19 -7.46
CA LYS A 8 5.27 6.70 -8.64
C LYS A 8 6.73 7.00 -8.32
N GLU A 9 6.99 7.67 -7.20
CA GLU A 9 8.35 8.02 -6.78
C GLU A 9 9.18 6.77 -6.47
N GLU A 10 8.59 5.76 -5.83
CA GLU A 10 9.24 4.49 -5.61
C GLU A 10 9.56 3.75 -6.92
N ALA A 11 8.63 3.77 -7.90
CA ALA A 11 8.86 3.17 -9.21
C ALA A 11 10.00 3.86 -9.99
N LEU A 12 10.07 5.19 -9.94
CA LEU A 12 11.17 5.97 -10.54
C LEU A 12 12.51 5.69 -9.86
N LYS A 13 12.52 5.58 -8.54
CA LYS A 13 13.72 5.23 -7.78
C LYS A 13 14.24 3.86 -8.18
N ARG A 14 13.38 2.84 -8.22
CA ARG A 14 13.73 1.47 -8.65
C ARG A 14 14.30 1.45 -10.07
N TYR A 15 13.69 2.22 -10.99
CA TYR A 15 14.17 2.36 -12.36
C TYR A 15 15.59 2.95 -12.43
N SER A 16 15.82 4.08 -11.76
CA SER A 16 17.13 4.75 -11.76
C SER A 16 18.23 3.86 -11.17
N GLN A 17 17.94 3.17 -10.08
CA GLN A 17 18.86 2.24 -9.43
C GLN A 17 19.27 1.12 -10.37
N MET A 18 18.34 0.62 -11.18
CA MET A 18 18.62 -0.46 -12.08
C MET A 18 19.46 -0.05 -13.29
N ILE A 19 19.21 1.11 -13.91
CA ILE A 19 20.10 1.59 -14.99
C ILE A 19 21.53 1.73 -14.45
N ASN A 20 21.66 2.34 -13.26
CA ASN A 20 22.94 2.54 -12.61
C ASN A 20 23.66 1.24 -12.26
N VAL A 21 22.93 0.14 -12.09
CA VAL A 21 23.49 -1.16 -11.72
C VAL A 21 23.80 -2.02 -12.94
N ARG A 22 22.94 -1.97 -13.96
CA ARG A 22 23.08 -2.80 -15.16
C ARG A 22 24.10 -2.24 -16.15
N PHE A 23 24.16 -0.92 -16.31
CA PHE A 23 25.09 -0.31 -17.25
C PHE A 23 26.57 -0.62 -16.91
N PRO A 24 27.02 -0.52 -15.64
CA PRO A 24 28.36 -0.98 -15.25
C PRO A 24 28.61 -2.47 -15.49
N ALA A 25 27.60 -3.33 -15.29
CA ALA A 25 27.75 -4.75 -15.53
C ALA A 25 27.95 -5.06 -17.02
N ILE A 26 27.09 -4.52 -17.90
CA ILE A 26 27.19 -4.70 -19.36
C ILE A 26 28.53 -4.16 -19.87
N THR A 27 28.93 -2.97 -19.42
CA THR A 27 30.22 -2.38 -19.81
C THR A 27 31.41 -3.19 -19.31
N ALA A 28 31.36 -3.74 -18.09
CA ALA A 28 32.39 -4.64 -17.58
C ALA A 28 32.50 -5.91 -18.45
N PHE A 29 31.38 -6.55 -18.81
CA PHE A 29 31.40 -7.71 -19.71
C PHE A 29 31.96 -7.38 -21.09
N LEU A 30 31.60 -6.23 -21.66
CA LEU A 30 32.12 -5.78 -22.96
C LEU A 30 33.62 -5.52 -22.92
N LEU A 31 34.11 -4.83 -21.88
CA LEU A 31 35.54 -4.55 -21.71
C LEU A 31 36.34 -5.84 -21.53
N VAL A 32 35.85 -6.78 -20.73
CA VAL A 32 36.50 -8.07 -20.52
C VAL A 32 36.55 -8.86 -21.83
N ALA A 33 35.44 -8.98 -22.55
CA ALA A 33 35.40 -9.68 -23.84
C ALA A 33 36.38 -9.06 -24.86
N LEU A 34 36.52 -7.73 -24.84
CA LEU A 34 37.43 -7.00 -25.73
C LEU A 34 38.89 -7.22 -25.34
N ILE A 35 39.21 -7.19 -24.05
CA ILE A 35 40.57 -7.50 -23.54
C ILE A 35 40.95 -8.94 -23.89
N LEU A 36 40.07 -9.91 -23.65
CA LEU A 36 40.32 -11.31 -24.00
C LEU A 36 40.59 -11.47 -25.50
N ARG A 37 39.81 -10.79 -26.34
CA ARG A 37 40.01 -10.84 -27.78
C ARG A 37 41.32 -10.21 -28.24
N LEU A 38 41.67 -9.02 -27.74
CA LEU A 38 42.86 -8.28 -28.19
C LEU A 38 44.16 -8.88 -27.65
N PHE A 39 44.18 -9.34 -26.40
CA PHE A 39 45.41 -9.78 -25.73
C PHE A 39 45.61 -11.29 -25.76
N LEU A 40 44.54 -12.09 -25.81
CA LEU A 40 44.61 -13.55 -25.72
C LEU A 40 44.20 -14.27 -27.03
N ASN A 41 43.95 -13.50 -28.10
CA ASN A 41 43.52 -13.99 -29.42
C ASN A 41 42.37 -15.00 -29.34
N THR A 42 41.50 -14.88 -28.34
CA THR A 42 40.35 -15.76 -28.20
C THR A 42 39.42 -15.58 -29.40
N PRO A 43 38.92 -16.67 -30.01
CA PRO A 43 38.13 -16.62 -31.25
C PRO A 43 36.68 -16.18 -31.01
N PHE A 44 36.47 -15.07 -30.30
CA PHE A 44 35.15 -14.51 -30.09
C PHE A 44 34.59 -13.93 -31.39
N PRO A 45 33.41 -14.37 -31.85
CA PRO A 45 32.82 -13.88 -33.10
C PRO A 45 32.43 -12.41 -32.98
N ASN A 46 32.55 -11.66 -34.08
CA ASN A 46 32.15 -10.24 -34.14
C ASN A 46 30.70 -10.00 -33.71
N VAL A 47 29.82 -10.98 -33.98
CA VAL A 47 28.40 -10.94 -33.62
C VAL A 47 28.21 -10.83 -32.11
N LEU A 48 29.10 -11.44 -31.30
CA LEU A 48 29.04 -11.32 -29.84
C LEU A 48 29.16 -9.87 -29.38
N PHE A 49 30.15 -9.14 -29.91
CA PHE A 49 30.37 -7.73 -29.59
C PHE A 49 29.20 -6.86 -30.04
N LEU A 50 28.60 -7.19 -31.20
CA LEU A 50 27.40 -6.51 -31.69
C LEU A 50 26.23 -6.71 -30.72
N LEU A 51 25.98 -7.93 -30.23
CA LEU A 51 24.89 -8.19 -29.28
C LEU A 51 25.10 -7.47 -27.96
N ILE A 52 26.30 -7.54 -27.37
CA ILE A 52 26.59 -6.84 -26.10
C ILE A 52 26.48 -5.31 -26.27
N SER A 53 26.95 -4.80 -27.41
CA SER A 53 26.79 -3.37 -27.75
C SER A 53 25.32 -3.00 -27.94
N LEU A 54 24.51 -3.87 -28.54
CA LEU A 54 23.07 -3.68 -28.70
C LEU A 54 22.37 -3.64 -27.34
N MET A 55 22.79 -4.44 -26.35
CA MET A 55 22.28 -4.36 -24.97
C MET A 55 22.64 -3.03 -24.30
N ALA A 56 23.87 -2.52 -24.51
CA ALA A 56 24.27 -1.22 -23.98
C ALA A 56 23.48 -0.07 -24.64
N ILE A 57 23.34 -0.10 -25.97
CA ILE A 57 22.59 0.90 -26.74
C ILE A 57 21.09 0.86 -26.38
N SER A 58 20.50 -0.33 -26.25
CA SER A 58 19.10 -0.47 -25.85
C SER A 58 18.88 0.15 -24.47
N THR A 59 19.79 -0.08 -23.51
CA THR A 59 19.75 0.56 -22.18
C THR A 59 19.69 2.09 -22.28
N ILE A 60 20.55 2.70 -23.12
CA ILE A 60 20.59 4.15 -23.33
C ILE A 60 19.32 4.65 -24.01
N ILE A 61 18.84 3.97 -25.06
CA ILE A 61 17.62 4.34 -25.78
C ILE A 61 16.41 4.33 -24.84
N TYR A 62 16.29 3.30 -24.01
CA TYR A 62 15.22 3.22 -23.02
C TYR A 62 15.33 4.30 -21.93
N ASP A 63 16.54 4.67 -21.49
CA ASP A 63 16.77 5.83 -20.61
C ASP A 63 16.28 7.14 -21.24
N LEU A 64 16.70 7.41 -22.47
CA LEU A 64 16.31 8.61 -23.20
C LEU A 64 14.81 8.68 -23.46
N PHE A 65 14.20 7.56 -23.89
CA PHE A 65 12.77 7.49 -24.15
C PHE A 65 11.96 7.77 -22.88
N PHE A 66 12.40 7.21 -21.76
CA PHE A 66 11.70 7.37 -20.49
C PHE A 66 11.85 8.77 -19.89
N ARG A 67 13.03 9.39 -20.00
CA ARG A 67 13.25 10.80 -19.61
C ARG A 67 12.40 11.79 -20.40
N LYS A 68 12.00 11.43 -21.62
CA LYS A 68 11.13 12.27 -22.46
C LYS A 68 9.66 12.28 -21.99
N ILE A 69 9.24 11.31 -21.16
CA ILE A 69 7.88 11.25 -20.64
C ILE A 69 7.75 12.22 -19.47
N ARG A 70 7.00 13.31 -19.67
CA ARG A 70 6.86 14.40 -18.69
C ARG A 70 6.20 13.95 -17.38
N GLU A 71 5.24 13.01 -17.45
CA GLU A 71 4.56 12.43 -16.28
C GLU A 71 4.12 10.97 -16.52
N PRO A 72 5.02 9.99 -16.44
CA PRO A 72 4.62 8.59 -16.63
C PRO A 72 3.75 8.12 -15.46
N LYS A 73 2.67 7.38 -15.77
CA LYS A 73 1.89 6.64 -14.76
C LYS A 73 2.72 5.46 -14.24
N THR A 74 2.58 5.09 -12.97
CA THR A 74 3.32 3.97 -12.35
C THR A 74 3.28 2.67 -13.18
N SER A 75 2.13 2.34 -13.76
CA SER A 75 1.98 1.17 -14.62
C SER A 75 2.76 1.28 -15.94
N GLN A 76 2.87 2.47 -16.52
CA GLN A 76 3.67 2.70 -17.73
C GLN A 76 5.17 2.54 -17.44
N ILE A 77 5.62 2.96 -16.26
CA ILE A 77 7.00 2.75 -15.79
C ILE A 77 7.30 1.27 -15.67
N ILE A 78 6.48 0.55 -14.91
CA ILE A 78 6.69 -0.87 -14.62
C ILE A 78 6.58 -1.69 -15.90
N ASN A 79 5.55 -1.48 -16.73
CA ASN A 79 5.33 -2.25 -17.95
C ASN A 79 6.35 -1.93 -19.05
N GLY A 80 6.69 -0.65 -19.24
CA GLY A 80 7.70 -0.26 -20.21
C GLY A 80 9.06 -0.86 -19.86
N TYR A 81 9.42 -0.82 -18.59
CA TYR A 81 10.65 -1.43 -18.10
C TYR A 81 10.64 -2.96 -18.17
N PHE A 82 9.51 -3.59 -17.84
CA PHE A 82 9.33 -5.02 -17.99
C PHE A 82 9.48 -5.47 -19.44
N GLY A 83 8.88 -4.75 -20.39
CA GLY A 83 9.03 -5.01 -21.82
C GLY A 83 10.48 -4.92 -22.30
N TYR A 84 11.22 -3.91 -21.82
CA TYR A 84 12.66 -3.81 -22.08
C TYR A 84 13.44 -5.01 -21.52
N MET A 85 13.15 -5.45 -20.29
CA MET A 85 13.80 -6.63 -19.69
C MET A 85 13.51 -7.93 -20.44
N LEU A 86 12.34 -8.07 -21.06
CA LEU A 86 12.02 -9.21 -21.92
C LEU A 86 12.85 -9.16 -23.21
N PHE A 87 12.90 -7.99 -23.85
CA PHE A 87 13.72 -7.79 -25.06
C PHE A 87 15.20 -8.08 -24.79
N ASP A 88 15.73 -7.60 -23.68
CA ASP A 88 17.13 -7.79 -23.33
C ASP A 88 17.45 -9.25 -22.99
N LEU A 89 16.49 -10.00 -22.45
CA LEU A 89 16.64 -11.44 -22.22
C LEU A 89 16.69 -12.25 -23.53
N ILE A 90 16.00 -11.81 -24.58
CA ILE A 90 16.14 -12.40 -25.92
C ILE A 90 17.57 -12.19 -26.42
N ILE A 91 18.12 -10.98 -26.26
CA ILE A 91 19.51 -10.70 -26.66
C ILE A 91 20.49 -11.54 -25.83
N LEU A 92 20.26 -11.68 -24.51
CA LEU A 92 21.05 -12.58 -23.66
C LEU A 92 21.01 -14.02 -24.18
N THR A 93 19.83 -14.53 -24.55
CA THR A 93 19.66 -15.89 -25.07
C THR A 93 20.47 -16.09 -26.36
N MET A 94 20.44 -15.11 -27.27
CA MET A 94 21.28 -15.12 -28.47
C MET A 94 22.78 -15.03 -28.15
N THR A 95 23.14 -14.26 -27.13
CA THR A 95 24.53 -14.14 -26.66
C THR A 95 25.02 -15.49 -26.10
N ILE A 96 24.20 -16.16 -25.30
CA ILE A 96 24.49 -17.50 -24.75
C ILE A 96 24.62 -18.53 -25.87
N TYR A 97 23.72 -18.49 -26.88
CA TYR A 97 23.80 -19.35 -28.05
C TYR A 97 25.17 -19.23 -28.74
N ILE A 98 25.61 -17.99 -29.02
CA ILE A 98 26.89 -17.70 -29.67
C ILE A 98 28.09 -18.10 -28.80
N LEU A 99 27.94 -18.02 -27.47
CA LEU A 99 29.00 -18.38 -26.52
C LEU A 99 29.24 -19.89 -26.38
N GLY A 100 28.48 -20.73 -27.08
CA GLY A 100 28.55 -22.19 -26.98
C GLY A 100 27.31 -22.82 -26.34
N GLY A 101 26.25 -22.05 -26.11
CA GLY A 101 24.93 -22.55 -25.75
C GLY A 101 24.88 -23.30 -24.42
N ILE A 102 24.28 -24.50 -24.48
CA ILE A 102 24.12 -25.42 -23.35
C ILE A 102 25.46 -25.94 -22.85
N ILE A 103 26.45 -26.04 -23.73
CA ILE A 103 27.71 -26.70 -23.43
C ILE A 103 28.61 -25.82 -22.54
N TRP A 104 28.37 -24.52 -22.51
CA TRP A 104 29.14 -23.57 -21.72
C TRP A 104 28.37 -23.07 -20.50
N ILE A 105 29.07 -22.40 -19.57
CA ILE A 105 28.51 -21.88 -18.30
C ILE A 105 27.52 -20.71 -18.48
N GLY A 106 27.13 -20.39 -19.72
CA GLY A 106 26.29 -19.25 -20.07
C GLY A 106 24.91 -19.27 -19.40
N PHE A 107 24.37 -20.45 -19.08
CA PHE A 107 23.06 -20.57 -18.43
C PHE A 107 23.00 -19.84 -17.07
N ILE A 108 24.13 -19.70 -16.36
CA ILE A 108 24.20 -19.07 -15.04
C ILE A 108 23.81 -17.58 -15.13
N PHE A 109 24.01 -16.94 -16.29
CA PHE A 109 23.61 -15.53 -16.48
C PHE A 109 22.09 -15.32 -16.41
N TYR A 110 21.26 -16.33 -16.71
CA TYR A 110 19.81 -16.24 -16.44
C TYR A 110 19.52 -16.02 -14.95
N GLY A 111 20.35 -16.59 -14.06
CA GLY A 111 20.23 -16.39 -12.61
C GLY A 111 20.38 -14.92 -12.21
N LEU A 112 21.30 -14.18 -12.83
CA LEU A 112 21.46 -12.73 -12.58
C LEU A 112 20.23 -11.94 -13.03
N TYR A 113 19.64 -12.32 -14.17
CA TYR A 113 18.43 -11.68 -14.67
C TYR A 113 17.21 -11.98 -13.80
N ILE A 114 17.07 -13.21 -13.32
CA ILE A 114 16.03 -13.60 -12.35
C ILE A 114 16.21 -12.82 -11.05
N TYR A 115 17.45 -12.72 -10.54
CA TYR A 115 17.78 -11.96 -9.33
C TYR A 115 17.37 -10.48 -9.46
N ILE A 116 17.73 -9.83 -10.57
CA ILE A 116 17.29 -8.46 -10.86
C ILE A 116 15.76 -8.37 -10.95
N GLY A 117 15.12 -9.37 -11.55
CA GLY A 117 13.67 -9.45 -11.66
C GLY A 117 12.99 -9.34 -10.30
N PHE A 118 13.44 -10.13 -9.33
CA PHE A 118 12.94 -10.12 -7.95
C PHE A 118 13.20 -8.81 -7.21
N LEU A 119 14.35 -8.18 -7.46
CA LEU A 119 14.70 -6.93 -6.79
C LEU A 119 13.77 -5.78 -7.20
N LEU A 120 13.37 -5.73 -8.48
CA LEU A 120 12.73 -4.55 -9.05
C LEU A 120 11.22 -4.69 -9.20
N PHE A 121 10.75 -5.88 -9.55
CA PHE A 121 9.37 -6.07 -9.95
C PHE A 121 8.48 -6.63 -8.83
N PRO A 122 7.17 -6.38 -8.89
CA PRO A 122 6.21 -7.10 -8.07
C PRO A 122 6.31 -8.62 -8.30
N ARG A 123 5.82 -9.39 -7.32
CA ARG A 123 5.88 -10.87 -7.32
C ARG A 123 5.29 -11.50 -8.59
N SER A 124 4.20 -10.96 -9.13
CA SER A 124 3.55 -11.48 -10.34
C SER A 124 4.46 -11.40 -11.57
N TYR A 125 5.05 -10.23 -11.81
CA TYR A 125 6.00 -10.01 -12.90
C TYR A 125 7.26 -10.86 -12.74
N SER A 126 7.77 -10.99 -11.51
CA SER A 126 8.96 -11.82 -11.23
C SER A 126 8.70 -13.30 -11.52
N ILE A 127 7.53 -13.82 -11.14
CA ILE A 127 7.12 -15.20 -11.44
C ILE A 127 7.00 -15.41 -12.95
N PHE A 128 6.34 -14.50 -13.66
CA PHE A 128 6.29 -14.54 -15.12
C PHE A 128 7.70 -14.55 -15.71
N TYR A 129 8.58 -13.70 -15.18
CA TYR A 129 9.95 -13.57 -15.67
C TYR A 129 10.74 -14.87 -15.52
N ILE A 130 10.54 -15.61 -14.42
CA ILE A 130 11.11 -16.95 -14.24
C ILE A 130 10.60 -17.91 -15.32
N PHE A 131 9.28 -17.98 -15.51
CA PHE A 131 8.70 -18.85 -16.55
C PHE A 131 9.23 -18.48 -17.95
N TYR A 132 9.38 -17.19 -18.23
CA TYR A 132 9.91 -16.70 -19.48
C TYR A 132 11.39 -17.06 -19.67
N CYS A 133 12.22 -16.94 -18.63
CA CYS A 133 13.61 -17.44 -18.65
C CYS A 133 13.68 -18.93 -18.92
N SER A 134 12.89 -19.73 -18.19
CA SER A 134 12.84 -21.19 -18.38
C SER A 134 12.33 -21.58 -19.76
N PHE A 135 11.36 -20.83 -20.30
CA PHE A 135 10.86 -21.03 -21.66
C PHE A 135 11.93 -20.75 -22.71
N LEU A 136 12.61 -19.59 -22.63
CA LEU A 136 13.68 -19.25 -23.57
C LEU A 136 14.86 -20.22 -23.50
N TYR A 137 15.24 -20.66 -22.30
CA TYR A 137 16.30 -21.65 -22.14
C TYR A 137 15.90 -23.02 -22.69
N THR A 138 14.67 -23.49 -22.42
CA THR A 138 14.15 -24.73 -23.00
C THR A 138 14.08 -24.64 -24.52
N LEU A 139 13.65 -23.49 -25.07
CA LEU A 139 13.63 -23.25 -26.50
C LEU A 139 15.04 -23.30 -27.10
N LEU A 140 16.03 -22.67 -26.45
CA LEU A 140 17.44 -22.76 -26.83
C LEU A 140 17.92 -24.22 -26.85
N VAL A 141 17.56 -25.00 -25.82
CA VAL A 141 17.91 -26.42 -25.72
C VAL A 141 17.34 -27.22 -26.89
N ILE A 142 16.05 -27.03 -27.19
CA ILE A 142 15.38 -27.74 -28.30
C ILE A 142 16.00 -27.34 -29.64
N ILE A 143 16.25 -26.05 -29.87
CA ILE A 143 16.84 -25.55 -31.12
C ILE A 143 18.23 -26.15 -31.36
N GLN A 144 19.05 -26.25 -30.31
CA GLN A 144 20.38 -26.87 -30.40
C GLN A 144 20.29 -28.38 -30.59
N TYR A 145 19.40 -29.05 -29.85
CA TYR A 145 19.19 -30.49 -29.99
C TYR A 145 18.72 -30.91 -31.39
N LEU A 146 17.89 -30.07 -32.04
CA LEU A 146 17.41 -30.31 -33.40
C LEU A 146 18.40 -29.84 -34.48
N GLU A 147 19.57 -29.33 -34.11
CA GLU A 147 20.61 -28.82 -35.02
C GLU A 147 20.09 -27.80 -36.05
N VAL A 148 19.05 -27.03 -35.68
CA VAL A 148 18.40 -26.05 -36.59
C VAL A 148 19.37 -24.94 -36.99
N PHE A 149 20.30 -24.60 -36.11
CA PHE A 149 21.37 -23.65 -36.38
C PHE A 149 22.74 -24.31 -36.17
N PRO A 150 23.76 -23.93 -36.96
CA PRO A 150 25.10 -24.48 -36.82
C PRO A 150 25.69 -24.12 -35.46
N GLU A 151 26.16 -25.12 -34.72
CA GLU A 151 26.79 -24.94 -33.43
C GLU A 151 28.03 -24.03 -33.57
N GLN A 152 28.01 -22.89 -32.87
CA GLN A 152 29.18 -22.04 -32.76
C GLN A 152 29.95 -22.45 -31.51
N ILE A 153 30.97 -23.28 -31.73
CA ILE A 153 31.85 -23.73 -30.67
C ILE A 153 33.06 -22.79 -30.64
N ILE A 154 33.13 -21.93 -29.62
CA ILE A 154 34.27 -21.00 -29.44
C ILE A 154 35.56 -21.76 -29.14
N PHE A 155 35.46 -22.83 -28.34
CA PHE A 155 36.58 -23.70 -28.00
C PHE A 155 36.22 -25.12 -28.39
N SER A 156 36.94 -25.68 -29.36
CA SER A 156 36.75 -27.05 -29.81
C SER A 156 36.91 -28.04 -28.64
N LEU A 157 36.37 -29.26 -28.76
CA LEU A 157 36.53 -30.28 -27.71
C LEU A 157 38.00 -30.55 -27.36
N GLU A 158 38.89 -30.43 -28.34
CA GLU A 158 40.35 -30.56 -28.17
C GLU A 158 41.00 -29.34 -27.51
N GLU A 159 40.36 -28.17 -27.53
CA GLU A 159 40.85 -26.95 -26.89
C GLU A 159 40.36 -26.80 -25.45
N ARG A 160 39.32 -27.55 -25.04
CA ARG A 160 38.76 -27.55 -23.68
C ARG A 160 39.56 -28.41 -22.71
N ILE A 161 40.88 -28.35 -22.83
CA ILE A 161 41.82 -29.07 -21.99
C ILE A 161 42.47 -28.01 -21.07
N PRO A 162 42.65 -28.25 -19.76
CA PRO A 162 43.25 -27.27 -18.83
C PRO A 162 44.63 -26.74 -19.25
N GLN A 163 45.31 -27.40 -20.19
CA GLN A 163 46.58 -27.01 -20.76
C GLN A 163 46.47 -25.85 -21.77
N ASN A 164 45.27 -25.59 -22.32
CA ASN A 164 45.03 -24.45 -23.20
C ASN A 164 44.85 -23.17 -22.36
N LEU A 165 45.88 -22.32 -22.39
CA LEU A 165 45.95 -21.08 -21.63
C LEU A 165 44.81 -20.10 -21.99
N SER A 166 44.42 -20.02 -23.26
CA SER A 166 43.33 -19.12 -23.70
C SER A 166 41.97 -19.58 -23.17
N TYR A 167 41.70 -20.89 -23.16
CA TYR A 167 40.47 -21.45 -22.59
C TYR A 167 40.39 -21.25 -21.07
N VAL A 168 41.48 -21.55 -20.35
CA VAL A 168 41.53 -21.41 -18.89
C VAL A 168 41.39 -19.95 -18.48
N LEU A 169 42.11 -19.03 -19.13
CA LEU A 169 42.00 -17.61 -18.81
C LEU A 169 40.62 -17.05 -19.15
N ALA A 170 40.02 -17.41 -20.28
CA ALA A 170 38.67 -16.96 -20.63
C ALA A 170 37.62 -17.45 -19.62
N THR A 171 37.70 -18.72 -19.21
CA THR A 171 36.78 -19.29 -18.23
C THR A 171 36.99 -18.68 -16.84
N TRP A 172 38.25 -18.57 -16.39
CA TRP A 172 38.59 -17.98 -15.10
C TRP A 172 38.18 -16.52 -15.00
N THR A 173 38.53 -15.70 -16.01
CA THR A 173 38.13 -14.28 -16.04
C THR A 173 36.61 -14.13 -16.09
N GLY A 174 35.91 -14.93 -16.91
CA GLY A 174 34.45 -14.95 -16.94
C GLY A 174 33.83 -15.26 -15.58
N SER A 175 34.34 -16.29 -14.88
CA SER A 175 33.88 -16.64 -13.54
C SER A 175 34.17 -15.56 -12.49
N VAL A 176 35.37 -14.97 -12.50
CA VAL A 176 35.73 -13.87 -11.58
C VAL A 176 34.82 -12.67 -11.80
N VAL A 177 34.60 -12.26 -13.06
CA VAL A 177 33.70 -11.15 -13.39
C VAL A 177 32.27 -11.46 -12.98
N PHE A 178 31.79 -12.68 -13.20
CA PHE A 178 30.47 -13.11 -12.75
C PHE A 178 30.32 -12.98 -11.22
N ILE A 179 31.29 -13.45 -10.44
CA ILE A 179 31.26 -13.35 -8.98
C ILE A 179 31.29 -11.89 -8.52
N LEU A 180 32.11 -11.04 -9.16
CA LEU A 180 32.17 -9.61 -8.86
C LEU A 180 30.83 -8.91 -9.15
N VAL A 181 30.20 -9.20 -10.29
CA VAL A 181 28.89 -8.66 -10.66
C VAL A 181 27.81 -9.15 -9.68
N LEU A 182 27.84 -10.43 -9.31
CA LEU A 182 26.92 -11.00 -8.32
C LEU A 182 27.08 -10.32 -6.95
N GLY A 183 28.32 -10.12 -6.49
CA GLY A 183 28.62 -9.41 -5.24
C GLY A 183 28.14 -7.95 -5.27
N TYR A 184 28.38 -7.26 -6.38
CA TYR A 184 27.88 -5.89 -6.59
C TYR A 184 26.34 -5.82 -6.54
N TYR A 185 25.66 -6.78 -7.16
CA TYR A 185 24.19 -6.89 -7.08
C TYR A 185 23.72 -7.17 -5.65
N GLY A 186 24.46 -8.00 -4.90
CA GLY A 186 24.20 -8.26 -3.48
C GLY A 186 24.31 -7.02 -2.60
N ASP A 187 25.33 -6.17 -2.79
CA ASP A 187 25.49 -4.91 -2.07
C ASP A 187 24.34 -3.93 -2.34
N VAL A 188 23.95 -3.80 -3.62
CA VAL A 188 22.80 -2.97 -4.03
C VAL A 188 21.52 -3.46 -3.35
N PHE A 189 21.29 -4.77 -3.37
CA PHE A 189 20.14 -5.38 -2.72
C PHE A 189 20.12 -5.13 -1.21
N TYR A 190 21.27 -5.28 -0.55
CA TYR A 190 21.41 -4.99 0.87
C TYR A 190 21.05 -3.53 1.19
N LYS A 191 21.56 -2.56 0.44
CA LYS A 191 21.24 -1.13 0.61
C LYS A 191 19.75 -0.85 0.43
N ILE A 192 19.10 -1.49 -0.54
CA ILE A 192 17.66 -1.34 -0.78
C ILE A 192 16.87 -1.91 0.40
N LEU A 193 17.24 -3.09 0.90
CA LEU A 193 16.58 -3.69 2.06
C LEU A 193 16.75 -2.85 3.31
N GLN A 194 17.96 -2.36 3.59
CA GLN A 194 18.23 -1.52 4.74
C GLN A 194 17.40 -0.23 4.71
N GLY A 195 17.33 0.43 3.55
CA GLY A 195 16.49 1.61 3.38
C GLY A 195 15.00 1.34 3.66
N LYS A 196 14.47 0.18 3.24
CA LYS A 196 13.08 -0.22 3.54
C LYS A 196 12.87 -0.51 5.02
N ILE A 197 13.85 -1.12 5.69
CA ILE A 197 13.78 -1.39 7.13
C ILE A 197 13.74 -0.07 7.91
N GLU A 198 14.58 0.89 7.57
CA GLU A 198 14.61 2.21 8.21
C GLU A 198 13.30 2.98 8.00
N GLU A 199 12.74 2.94 6.78
CA GLU A 199 11.45 3.57 6.47
C GLU A 199 10.31 2.93 7.28
N LEU A 200 10.26 1.60 7.35
CA LEU A 200 9.28 0.88 8.17
C LEU A 200 9.41 1.21 9.66
N GLN A 201 10.63 1.37 10.16
CA GLN A 201 10.87 1.79 11.55
C GLN A 201 10.34 3.21 11.80
N LYS A 202 10.59 4.16 10.89
CA LYS A 202 10.05 5.54 10.99
C LYS A 202 8.53 5.55 11.00
N VAL A 203 7.90 4.81 10.08
CA VAL A 203 6.44 4.70 10.02
C VAL A 203 5.87 4.08 11.30
N LYS A 204 6.56 3.07 11.87
CA LYS A 204 6.15 2.45 13.13
C LYS A 204 6.19 3.44 14.29
N ILE A 205 7.25 4.24 14.41
CA ILE A 205 7.36 5.27 15.45
C ILE A 205 6.25 6.30 15.33
N LEU A 206 6.03 6.85 14.13
CA LEU A 206 4.96 7.82 13.88
C LEU A 206 3.57 7.25 14.21
N LEU A 207 3.34 5.98 13.90
CA LEU A 207 2.10 5.29 14.23
C LEU A 207 1.92 5.12 15.75
N GLU A 208 2.98 4.78 16.47
CA GLU A 208 2.98 4.68 17.93
C GLU A 208 2.71 6.03 18.60
N GLU A 209 3.37 7.10 18.15
CA GLU A 209 3.12 8.47 18.63
C GLU A 209 1.68 8.92 18.38
N ALA A 210 1.17 8.71 17.16
CA ALA A 210 -0.21 9.01 16.81
C ALA A 210 -1.19 8.23 17.71
N ARG A 211 -0.92 6.93 17.93
CA ARG A 211 -1.74 6.08 18.81
C ARG A 211 -1.72 6.56 20.27
N MET A 212 -0.56 6.97 20.79
CA MET A 212 -0.45 7.51 22.15
C MET A 212 -1.23 8.83 22.31
N SER A 213 -1.03 9.77 21.38
CA SER A 213 -1.75 11.05 21.37
C SER A 213 -3.27 10.87 21.28
N LEU A 214 -3.71 9.99 20.37
CA LEU A 214 -5.13 9.66 20.23
C LEU A 214 -5.67 9.00 21.51
N GLY A 215 -4.90 8.09 22.12
CA GLY A 215 -5.26 7.43 23.38
C GLY A 215 -5.44 8.42 24.54
N ILE A 216 -4.59 9.44 24.66
CA ILE A 216 -4.76 10.52 25.65
C ILE A 216 -6.05 11.29 25.39
N ARG A 217 -6.29 11.71 24.14
CA ARG A 217 -7.49 12.47 23.75
C ARG A 217 -8.78 11.69 24.00
N VAL A 218 -8.80 10.41 23.66
CA VAL A 218 -9.95 9.53 23.91
C VAL A 218 -10.22 9.44 25.40
N ARG A 219 -9.20 9.17 26.24
CA ARG A 219 -9.37 9.11 27.69
C ARG A 219 -9.88 10.43 28.29
N ALA A 220 -9.34 11.55 27.84
CA ALA A 220 -9.80 12.88 28.27
C ALA A 220 -11.29 13.09 27.92
N ARG A 221 -11.69 12.84 26.67
CA ARG A 221 -13.08 12.96 26.24
C ARG A 221 -14.02 11.97 26.96
N THR A 222 -13.58 10.74 27.18
CA THR A 222 -14.37 9.75 27.93
C THR A 222 -14.60 10.22 29.36
N ARG A 223 -13.62 10.85 30.00
CA ARG A 223 -13.75 11.41 31.34
C ARG A 223 -14.69 12.62 31.37
N GLU A 224 -14.53 13.56 30.47
CA GLU A 224 -15.43 14.73 30.34
C GLU A 224 -16.89 14.30 30.15
N LEU A 225 -17.15 13.34 29.25
CA LEU A 225 -18.50 12.80 29.02
C LEU A 225 -19.07 12.12 30.27
N TRP A 226 -18.23 11.44 31.05
CA TRP A 226 -18.64 10.83 32.31
C TRP A 226 -19.05 11.88 33.36
N GLU A 227 -18.26 12.95 33.48
CA GLU A 227 -18.52 14.05 34.40
C GLU A 227 -19.79 14.82 33.99
N GLU A 228 -19.96 15.09 32.69
CA GLU A 228 -21.17 15.72 32.14
C GLU A 228 -22.41 14.85 32.35
N ARG A 229 -22.33 13.55 32.05
CA ARG A 229 -23.44 12.60 32.28
C ARG A 229 -23.85 12.57 33.75
N ARG A 230 -22.88 12.53 34.67
CA ARG A 230 -23.14 12.55 36.11
C ARG A 230 -23.79 13.85 36.56
N GLY A 231 -23.37 14.99 35.99
CA GLY A 231 -23.99 16.29 36.23
C GLY A 231 -25.44 16.35 35.73
N LEU A 232 -25.70 15.79 34.54
CA LEU A 232 -27.04 15.68 33.97
C LEU A 232 -27.94 14.77 34.81
N GLU A 233 -27.45 13.61 35.25
CA GLU A 233 -28.21 12.69 36.12
C GLU A 233 -28.64 13.37 37.43
N LYS A 234 -27.74 14.13 38.08
CA LYS A 234 -28.10 14.92 39.28
C LYS A 234 -29.19 15.95 38.98
N LYS A 235 -29.04 16.74 37.91
CA LYS A 235 -30.07 17.73 37.53
C LYS A 235 -31.41 17.10 37.23
N VAL A 236 -31.42 15.94 36.56
CA VAL A 236 -32.65 15.19 36.29
C VAL A 236 -33.30 14.75 37.59
N GLN A 237 -32.51 14.24 38.54
CA GLN A 237 -33.01 13.80 39.84
C GLN A 237 -33.57 14.98 40.67
N GLU A 238 -32.87 16.10 40.72
CA GLU A 238 -33.32 17.34 41.40
C GLU A 238 -34.64 17.84 40.79
N ARG A 239 -34.69 17.99 39.46
CA ARG A 239 -35.91 18.43 38.73
C ARG A 239 -37.08 17.48 38.93
N THR A 240 -36.81 16.17 38.99
CA THR A 240 -37.85 15.17 39.22
C THR A 240 -38.40 15.27 40.65
N GLY A 241 -37.53 15.53 41.63
CA GLY A 241 -37.94 15.80 43.02
C GLY A 241 -38.77 17.09 43.16
N GLU A 242 -38.31 18.20 42.56
CA GLU A 242 -39.04 19.48 42.55
C GLU A 242 -40.44 19.33 41.94
N LEU A 243 -40.54 18.66 40.79
CA LEU A 243 -41.82 18.41 40.12
C LEU A 243 -42.75 17.55 40.98
N GLU A 244 -42.22 16.59 41.73
CA GLU A 244 -43.02 15.75 42.62
C GLU A 244 -43.54 16.52 43.84
N GLU A 245 -42.72 17.40 44.42
CA GLU A 245 -43.16 18.31 45.50
C GLU A 245 -44.20 19.32 45.02
N GLU A 246 -43.97 19.93 43.86
CA GLU A 246 -44.92 20.86 43.25
C GLU A 246 -46.26 20.17 42.97
N ARG A 247 -46.22 18.94 42.44
CA ARG A 247 -47.40 18.11 42.24
C ARG A 247 -48.15 17.84 43.54
N LYS A 248 -47.45 17.47 44.63
CA LYS A 248 -48.07 17.27 45.96
C LYS A 248 -48.72 18.55 46.49
N ASN A 249 -48.11 19.72 46.26
CA ASN A 249 -48.68 21.01 46.66
C ASN A 249 -49.91 21.38 45.83
N LEU A 250 -49.88 21.12 44.52
CA LEU A 250 -51.04 21.28 43.65
C LEU A 250 -52.20 20.39 44.09
N ASP A 251 -51.95 19.11 44.37
CA ASP A 251 -52.97 18.17 44.85
C ASP A 251 -53.62 18.65 46.16
N LYS A 252 -52.83 19.20 47.09
CA LYS A 252 -53.36 19.83 48.32
C LYS A 252 -54.26 21.02 48.02
N ARG A 253 -53.82 21.94 47.15
CA ARG A 253 -54.62 23.11 46.75
C ARG A 253 -55.91 22.71 46.05
N ILE A 254 -55.88 21.70 45.20
CA ILE A 254 -57.07 21.14 44.55
C ILE A 254 -58.04 20.61 45.62
N SER A 255 -57.55 19.83 46.59
CA SER A 255 -58.39 19.32 47.69
C SER A 255 -59.01 20.43 48.54
N GLU A 256 -58.27 21.50 48.81
CA GLU A 256 -58.81 22.69 49.49
C GLU A 256 -59.88 23.38 48.65
N LEU A 257 -59.64 23.58 47.35
CA LEU A 257 -60.60 24.16 46.42
C LEU A 257 -61.89 23.34 46.37
N GLU A 258 -61.80 22.01 46.30
CA GLU A 258 -62.96 21.12 46.32
C GLU A 258 -63.78 21.26 47.60
N LYS A 259 -63.12 21.38 48.76
CA LYS A 259 -63.79 21.65 50.05
C LYS A 259 -64.48 23.01 50.04
N PHE A 260 -63.82 24.07 49.57
CA PHE A 260 -64.42 25.39 49.44
C PHE A 260 -65.62 25.37 48.50
N HIS A 261 -65.51 24.68 47.36
CA HIS A 261 -66.59 24.57 46.39
C HIS A 261 -67.80 23.83 47.00
N LYS A 262 -67.57 22.73 47.73
CA LYS A 262 -68.63 22.01 48.46
C LYS A 262 -69.36 22.90 49.47
N VAL A 263 -68.62 23.73 50.21
CA VAL A 263 -69.20 24.69 51.18
C VAL A 263 -69.95 25.81 50.46
N ALA A 264 -69.40 26.37 49.38
CA ALA A 264 -70.01 27.43 48.60
C ALA A 264 -71.33 26.96 47.96
N VAL A 265 -71.34 25.79 47.32
CA VAL A 265 -72.56 25.16 46.78
C VAL A 265 -73.58 24.90 47.89
N GLY A 266 -73.13 24.40 49.05
CA GLY A 266 -74.01 24.22 50.21
C GLY A 266 -74.64 25.54 50.70
N ARG A 267 -73.86 26.63 50.74
CA ARG A 267 -74.35 27.98 51.09
C ARG A 267 -75.31 28.53 50.05
N GLU A 268 -75.04 28.35 48.75
CA GLU A 268 -75.95 28.77 47.69
C GLU A 268 -77.29 28.05 47.75
N LEU A 269 -77.26 26.73 47.94
CA LEU A 269 -78.46 25.92 48.15
C LEU A 269 -79.25 26.43 49.36
N LYS A 270 -78.58 26.69 50.48
CA LYS A 270 -79.22 27.25 51.68
C LYS A 270 -79.79 28.66 51.45
N MET A 271 -79.07 29.52 50.72
CA MET A 271 -79.56 30.86 50.38
C MET A 271 -80.77 30.82 49.45
N ARG A 272 -80.82 29.86 48.54
CA ARG A 272 -81.97 29.64 47.66
C ARG A 272 -83.18 29.18 48.45
N GLU A 273 -82.99 28.28 49.41
CA GLU A 273 -84.03 27.83 50.35
C GLU A 273 -84.55 28.99 51.20
N LEU A 274 -83.66 29.75 51.86
CA LEU A 274 -84.02 30.92 52.66
C LEU A 274 -84.71 32.02 51.83
N LYS A 275 -84.30 32.24 50.57
CA LYS A 275 -85.00 33.17 49.66
C LYS A 275 -86.41 32.70 49.35
N ARG A 276 -86.61 31.39 49.17
CA ARG A 276 -87.93 30.80 48.93
C ARG A 276 -88.81 30.94 50.17
N GLU A 277 -88.30 30.60 51.35
CA GLU A 277 -88.99 30.80 52.62
C GLU A 277 -89.36 32.27 52.86
N ASN A 278 -88.44 33.21 52.63
CA ASN A 278 -88.72 34.64 52.74
C ASN A 278 -89.81 35.11 51.76
N LYS A 279 -89.85 34.54 50.56
CA LYS A 279 -90.92 34.85 49.59
C LYS A 279 -92.27 34.35 50.09
N GLU A 280 -92.32 33.12 50.60
CA GLU A 280 -93.52 32.55 51.21
C GLU A 280 -93.97 33.33 52.46
N PHE A 281 -93.03 33.78 53.30
CA PHE A 281 -93.32 34.65 54.44
C PHE A 281 -93.86 36.02 54.00
N LYS A 282 -93.26 36.65 52.97
CA LYS A 282 -93.77 37.91 52.41
C LYS A 282 -95.16 37.76 51.81
N GLU A 283 -95.44 36.67 51.10
CA GLU A 283 -96.77 36.38 50.56
C GLU A 283 -97.80 36.15 51.68
N LYS A 284 -97.42 35.48 52.78
CA LYS A 284 -98.26 35.34 53.99
C LYS A 284 -98.52 36.70 54.66
N ILE A 285 -97.54 37.58 54.75
CA ILE A 285 -97.69 38.94 55.31
C ILE A 285 -98.57 39.80 54.41
N SER A 286 -98.38 39.75 53.09
CA SER A 286 -99.22 40.43 52.09
C SER A 286 -100.68 39.97 52.14
N LYS A 287 -100.93 38.66 52.27
CA LYS A 287 -102.29 38.13 52.46
C LYS A 287 -102.92 38.54 53.79
N LYS A 288 -102.11 38.74 54.84
CA LYS A 288 -102.59 39.29 56.13
C LYS A 288 -102.89 40.79 56.09
N LEU A 289 -102.19 41.56 55.25
CA LEU A 289 -102.43 43.00 55.06
C LEU A 289 -103.59 43.32 54.10
N LEU A 290 -103.97 42.38 53.22
CA LEU A 290 -105.13 42.50 52.31
C LEU A 290 -106.46 42.05 52.94
N ASN A 291 -106.44 41.49 54.16
CA ASN A 291 -107.64 41.08 54.92
C ASN A 291 -107.92 42.02 56.11
N LYS A 292 -107.51 43.29 56.01
CA LYS A 292 -107.75 44.34 57.01
C LYS A 292 -108.28 45.58 56.30
#